data_AF-A0A9X1PF53-F1
#
_entry.id   AF-A0A9X1PF53-F1
#
_cell.length_a   1.000
_cell.length_b   1.000
_cell.length_c   1.000
_cell.angle_alpha   90.00
_cell.angle_beta   90.00
_cell.angle_gamma   90.00
#
_symmetry.space_group_name_H-M   'P 1'
#
loop_
_entity.id
_entity.type
_entity.pdbx_description
1 polymer ?
#
loop_
_entity_poly.entity_id
_entity_poly.type
_entity_poly.pdbx_seq_one_letter_code
_entity_poly.pdbx_strand_id
1 'polypeptide(L)'
;MSNTGNNPSAVKKPAPLMLRAREAGVQEEIEGEIEVFLHGTTRRSADRLLDQGDSLSSTGGNHGGALHTIPDANVALEFAKRSATQVPGETPVVVAIALPKKIADSLRNKRLLYSTAISGPPQGVREFTPQHIFDRNALDTLKQHGFFFEYKP
;
A
#
# COMPACT_ATOMS: atom_id res chain seq x y z
N MET A 1 9.57 48.78 -4.37
CA MET A 1 8.33 48.26 -3.75
C MET A 1 8.16 46.84 -4.21
N SER A 2 8.21 45.91 -3.27
CA SER A 2 8.09 44.46 -3.46
C SER A 2 6.68 44.08 -3.92
N ASN A 3 6.55 43.12 -4.83
CA ASN A 3 5.38 42.25 -4.81
C ASN A 3 5.80 40.82 -5.19
N THR A 4 6.05 40.02 -4.16
CA THR A 4 6.26 38.58 -4.19
C THR A 4 4.94 37.90 -4.51
N GLY A 5 4.80 37.41 -5.74
CA GLY A 5 3.73 36.49 -6.12
C GLY A 5 3.92 35.15 -5.39
N ASN A 6 3.07 34.91 -4.39
CA ASN A 6 2.90 33.61 -3.75
C ASN A 6 2.55 32.56 -4.83
N ASN A 7 3.48 31.66 -5.09
CA ASN A 7 3.25 30.48 -5.91
C ASN A 7 2.45 29.49 -5.05
N PRO A 8 1.21 29.12 -5.39
CA PRO A 8 0.44 28.16 -4.61
C PRO A 8 1.21 26.85 -4.54
N SER A 9 1.44 26.38 -3.32
CA SER A 9 2.19 25.17 -2.97
C SER A 9 2.01 24.08 -4.02
N ALA A 10 3.03 23.88 -4.85
CA ALA A 10 3.10 22.72 -5.71
C ALA A 10 3.00 21.50 -4.80
N VAL A 11 1.88 20.77 -4.87
CA VAL A 11 1.75 19.46 -4.25
C VAL A 11 2.92 18.65 -4.79
N LYS A 12 3.94 18.42 -3.96
CA LYS A 12 5.11 17.63 -4.34
C LYS A 12 4.55 16.29 -4.80
N LYS A 13 4.77 15.96 -6.08
CA LYS A 13 4.45 14.60 -6.56
C LYS A 13 5.17 13.64 -5.63
N PRO A 14 4.48 12.63 -5.07
CA PRO A 14 5.12 11.65 -4.22
C PRO A 14 6.34 11.09 -4.95
N ALA A 15 7.43 10.87 -4.20
CA ALA A 15 8.62 10.26 -4.76
C ALA A 15 8.25 8.95 -5.47
N PRO A 16 8.88 8.62 -6.63
CA PRO A 16 8.61 7.37 -7.33
C PRO A 16 8.70 6.19 -6.37
N LEU A 17 7.74 5.26 -6.42
CA LEU A 17 7.67 4.11 -5.50
C LEU A 17 8.99 3.35 -5.41
N MET A 18 9.68 3.21 -6.53
CA MET A 18 10.97 2.55 -6.61
C MET A 18 12.09 3.29 -5.88
N LEU A 19 12.04 4.62 -5.81
CA LEU A 19 12.99 5.38 -5.00
C LEU A 19 12.75 5.11 -3.52
N ARG A 20 11.50 5.09 -3.07
CA ARG A 20 11.15 4.77 -1.67
C ARG A 20 11.53 3.34 -1.29
N ALA A 21 11.34 2.38 -2.19
CA ALA A 21 11.79 1.00 -1.98
C ALA A 21 13.31 0.91 -1.79
N ARG A 22 14.09 1.66 -2.58
CA ARG A 22 15.55 1.72 -2.41
C ARG A 22 15.96 2.36 -1.09
N GLU A 23 15.34 3.49 -0.72
CA GLU A 23 15.57 4.16 0.57
C GLU A 23 15.25 3.26 1.77
N ALA A 24 14.30 2.33 1.60
CA ALA A 24 13.92 1.36 2.62
C ALA A 24 14.81 0.10 2.68
N GLY A 25 15.86 0.00 1.85
CA GLY A 25 16.78 -1.14 1.85
C GLY A 25 16.27 -2.37 1.11
N VAL A 26 15.19 -2.28 0.32
CA VAL A 26 14.59 -3.43 -0.37
C VAL A 26 15.60 -4.20 -1.24
N GLN A 27 16.57 -3.52 -1.83
CA GLN A 27 17.57 -4.13 -2.71
C GLN A 27 18.58 -5.01 -1.95
N GLU A 28 18.68 -4.89 -0.63
CA GLU A 28 19.51 -5.73 0.22
C GLU A 28 18.83 -7.07 0.53
N GLU A 29 17.49 -7.11 0.43
CA GLU A 29 16.65 -8.25 0.82
C GLU A 29 16.03 -8.98 -0.37
N ILE A 30 15.78 -8.27 -1.48
CA ILE A 30 15.17 -8.82 -2.68
C ILE A 30 16.09 -8.61 -3.88
N GLU A 31 16.55 -9.73 -4.44
CA GLU A 31 17.32 -9.74 -5.68
C GLU A 31 16.41 -9.57 -6.92
N GLY A 32 16.87 -8.77 -7.87
CA GLY A 32 16.25 -8.65 -9.20
C GLY A 32 15.12 -7.61 -9.28
N GLU A 33 14.22 -7.83 -10.25
CA GLU A 33 13.08 -6.93 -10.46
C GLU A 33 12.05 -7.08 -9.34
N ILE A 34 11.57 -5.96 -8.82
CA ILE A 34 10.55 -5.90 -7.77
C ILE A 34 9.29 -5.19 -8.28
N GLU A 35 8.18 -5.50 -7.64
CA GLU A 35 6.94 -4.74 -7.72
C GLU A 35 6.53 -4.28 -6.32
N VAL A 36 5.99 -3.06 -6.23
CA VAL A 36 5.62 -2.43 -4.95
C VAL A 36 4.12 -2.20 -4.90
N PHE A 37 3.49 -2.65 -3.82
CA PHE A 37 2.05 -2.54 -3.56
C PHE A 37 1.81 -1.68 -2.32
N LEU A 38 0.83 -0.77 -2.34
CA LEU A 38 0.56 0.12 -1.21
C LEU A 38 -0.73 -0.24 -0.49
N HIS A 39 -0.70 -0.28 0.83
CA HIS A 39 -1.86 -0.53 1.67
C HIS A 39 -2.07 0.65 2.62
N GLY A 40 -3.20 1.35 2.47
CA GLY A 40 -3.61 2.42 3.38
C GLY A 40 -4.31 1.87 4.62
N THR A 41 -3.78 2.15 5.80
CA THR A 41 -4.26 1.59 7.07
C THR A 41 -4.03 2.53 8.25
N THR A 42 -4.28 2.06 9.47
CA THR A 42 -3.99 2.80 10.72
C THR A 42 -2.61 2.45 11.27
N ARG A 43 -2.01 3.31 12.10
CA ARG A 43 -0.69 3.04 12.72
C ARG A 43 -0.63 1.70 13.43
N ARG A 44 -1.60 1.39 14.30
CA ARG A 44 -1.63 0.10 15.00
C ARG A 44 -1.64 -1.10 14.05
N SER A 45 -2.36 -0.98 12.93
CA SER A 45 -2.42 -2.03 11.92
C SER A 45 -1.12 -2.10 11.10
N ALA A 46 -0.53 -0.94 10.79
CA ALA A 46 0.76 -0.86 10.11
C ALA A 46 1.87 -1.52 10.94
N ASP A 47 1.95 -1.26 12.24
CA ASP A 47 2.96 -1.84 13.11
C ASP A 47 2.88 -3.38 13.10
N ARG A 48 1.68 -3.97 13.05
CA ARG A 48 1.47 -5.43 12.89
C ARG A 48 1.88 -5.97 11.52
N LEU A 49 1.73 -5.17 10.46
CA LEU A 49 2.14 -5.55 9.11
C LEU A 49 3.67 -5.49 8.95
N LEU A 50 4.30 -4.50 9.59
CA LEU A 50 5.75 -4.28 9.54
C LEU A 50 6.52 -5.34 10.34
N ASP A 51 5.92 -5.89 11.39
CA ASP A 51 6.49 -7.00 12.19
C ASP A 51 6.40 -8.39 11.50
N GLN A 52 6.36 -8.40 10.16
CA GLN A 52 6.49 -9.57 9.27
C GLN A 52 5.65 -10.83 9.55
N GLY A 53 4.56 -10.81 10.33
CA GLY A 53 3.79 -12.06 10.44
C GLY A 53 2.54 -12.14 11.28
N ASP A 54 2.33 -11.26 12.25
CA ASP A 54 1.30 -11.55 13.26
C ASP A 54 -0.14 -11.33 12.75
N SER A 55 -0.34 -10.54 11.68
CA SER A 55 -1.67 -10.37 11.07
C SER A 55 -1.63 -9.77 9.65
N LEU A 56 -1.13 -10.50 8.64
CA LEU A 56 -1.52 -10.19 7.25
C LEU A 56 -3.01 -10.47 7.00
N SER A 57 -3.63 -11.31 7.84
CA SER A 57 -5.08 -11.38 7.89
C SER A 57 -5.57 -10.04 8.42
N SER A 58 -6.42 -9.39 7.65
CA SER A 58 -7.19 -8.25 8.09
C SER A 58 -8.02 -8.63 9.33
N THR A 59 -7.51 -8.43 10.55
CA THR A 59 -8.32 -8.45 11.78
C THR A 59 -9.21 -7.21 11.91
N GLY A 60 -9.62 -6.61 10.79
CA GLY A 60 -10.33 -5.33 10.79
C GLY A 60 -11.29 -5.06 9.63
N GLY A 61 -11.65 -6.03 8.79
CA GLY A 61 -12.66 -5.78 7.77
C GLY A 61 -13.17 -7.04 7.08
N ASN A 62 -14.47 -7.04 6.76
CA ASN A 62 -15.24 -8.11 6.09
C ASN A 62 -14.76 -8.51 4.67
N HIS A 63 -13.48 -8.38 4.34
CA HIS A 63 -12.92 -8.65 3.00
C HIS A 63 -12.51 -10.12 2.78
N GLY A 64 -13.11 -11.06 3.53
CA GLY A 64 -12.84 -12.50 3.37
C GLY A 64 -11.40 -12.93 3.65
N GLY A 65 -10.60 -12.08 4.32
CA GLY A 65 -9.19 -12.32 4.60
C GLY A 65 -8.23 -11.97 3.45
N ALA A 66 -8.68 -11.26 2.41
CA ALA A 66 -7.83 -10.73 1.35
C ALA A 66 -7.12 -9.43 1.76
N LEU A 67 -5.96 -9.15 1.15
CA LEU A 67 -5.25 -7.88 1.31
C LEU A 67 -5.44 -7.00 0.07
N HIS A 68 -6.03 -5.82 0.28
CA HIS A 68 -6.29 -4.84 -0.76
C HIS A 68 -5.17 -3.81 -0.83
N THR A 69 -4.63 -3.58 -2.02
CA THR A 69 -3.54 -2.65 -2.24
C THR A 69 -3.83 -1.74 -3.42
N ILE A 70 -3.21 -0.57 -3.42
CA ILE A 70 -3.47 0.54 -4.32
C ILE A 70 -2.17 0.90 -5.04
N PRO A 71 -2.16 1.07 -6.37
CA PRO A 71 -0.95 1.48 -7.10
C PRO A 71 -0.56 2.95 -6.84
N ASP A 72 -1.55 3.81 -6.61
CA ASP A 72 -1.37 5.25 -6.40
C ASP A 72 -1.23 5.58 -4.91
N ALA A 73 -0.13 6.23 -4.55
CA ALA A 73 0.18 6.60 -3.18
C ALA A 73 -0.78 7.62 -2.56
N ASN A 74 -1.30 8.56 -3.34
CA ASN A 74 -2.29 9.52 -2.85
C ASN A 74 -3.60 8.81 -2.55
N VAL A 75 -4.01 7.89 -3.42
CA VAL A 75 -5.22 7.08 -3.18
C VAL A 75 -5.02 6.19 -1.96
N ALA A 76 -3.86 5.53 -1.80
CA ALA A 76 -3.55 4.75 -0.60
C ALA A 76 -3.64 5.61 0.68
N LEU A 77 -3.16 6.87 0.63
CA LEU A 77 -3.27 7.80 1.75
C LEU A 77 -4.73 8.19 2.06
N GLU A 78 -5.58 8.39 1.06
CA GLU A 78 -7.02 8.64 1.29
C GLU A 78 -7.71 7.45 1.95
N PHE A 79 -7.33 6.22 1.60
CA PHE A 79 -7.78 5.02 2.32
C PHE A 79 -7.28 4.99 3.76
N ALA A 80 -6.01 5.33 4.00
CA ALA A 80 -5.44 5.40 5.35
C ALA A 80 -6.18 6.42 6.23
N LYS A 81 -6.45 7.61 5.69
CA LYS A 81 -7.25 8.65 6.35
C LYS A 81 -8.65 8.14 6.70
N ARG A 82 -9.34 7.52 5.74
CA ARG A 82 -10.67 6.92 5.98
C ARG A 82 -10.63 5.89 7.11
N SER A 83 -9.67 4.98 7.10
CA SER A 83 -9.51 3.98 8.16
C SER A 83 -9.28 4.62 9.53
N ALA A 84 -8.43 5.66 9.59
CA ALA A 84 -8.18 6.39 10.83
C ALA A 84 -9.43 7.11 11.38
N THR A 85 -10.33 7.61 10.51
CA THR A 85 -11.61 8.21 10.98
C THR A 85 -12.57 7.20 11.61
N GLN A 86 -12.40 5.90 11.31
CA GLN A 86 -13.27 4.83 11.83
C GLN A 86 -12.79 4.29 13.17
N VAL A 87 -11.55 4.61 13.57
CA VAL A 87 -10.94 4.12 14.81
C VAL A 87 -10.44 5.31 15.64
N PRO A 88 -11.12 5.68 16.74
CA PRO A 88 -10.73 6.83 17.55
C PRO A 88 -9.27 6.78 18.02
N GLY A 89 -8.54 7.89 17.82
CA GLY A 89 -7.15 8.04 18.25
C GLY A 89 -6.10 7.41 17.33
N GLU A 90 -6.50 6.77 16.23
CA GLU A 90 -5.54 6.22 15.27
C GLU A 90 -5.05 7.28 14.27
N THR A 91 -3.81 7.10 13.81
CA THR A 91 -3.22 7.94 12.75
C THR A 91 -3.15 7.18 11.42
N PRO A 92 -3.36 7.85 10.28
CA PRO A 92 -3.26 7.21 8.97
C PRO A 92 -1.81 6.86 8.62
N VAL A 93 -1.60 5.67 8.06
CA VAL A 93 -0.29 5.17 7.61
C VAL A 93 -0.45 4.44 6.27
N VAL A 94 0.54 4.58 5.39
CA VAL A 94 0.63 3.77 4.18
C VAL A 94 1.78 2.77 4.35
N VAL A 95 1.47 1.49 4.21
CA VAL A 95 2.47 0.40 4.18
C VAL A 95 2.75 0.06 2.72
N ALA A 96 4.02 0.04 2.33
CA ALA A 96 4.46 -0.50 1.06
C ALA A 96 4.94 -1.94 1.23
N ILE A 97 4.68 -2.75 0.22
CA ILE A 97 5.02 -4.17 0.17
C ILE A 97 5.79 -4.39 -1.12
N ALA A 98 7.09 -4.59 -1.02
CA ALA A 98 7.91 -4.99 -2.17
C ALA A 98 7.91 -6.51 -2.30
N LEU A 99 7.75 -7.01 -3.52
CA LEU A 99 7.73 -8.43 -3.84
C LEU A 99 8.61 -8.69 -5.08
N PRO A 100 9.37 -9.80 -5.15
CA PRO A 100 10.05 -10.16 -6.37
C PRO A 100 9.03 -10.31 -7.51
N LYS A 101 9.31 -9.72 -8.67
CA LYS A 101 8.40 -9.71 -9.82
C LYS A 101 7.96 -11.12 -10.23
N LYS A 102 8.89 -12.08 -10.21
CA LYS A 102 8.61 -13.50 -10.52
C LYS A 102 7.55 -14.10 -9.59
N ILE A 103 7.55 -13.71 -8.31
CA ILE A 103 6.54 -14.17 -7.34
C ILE A 103 5.21 -13.47 -7.60
N ALA A 104 5.21 -12.16 -7.86
CA ALA A 104 3.99 -11.42 -8.25
C ALA A 104 3.34 -12.05 -9.50
N ASP A 105 4.12 -12.36 -10.52
CA ASP A 105 3.64 -12.99 -11.76
C ASP A 105 3.15 -14.43 -11.52
N SER A 106 3.81 -15.20 -10.64
CA SER A 106 3.31 -16.52 -10.22
C SER A 106 1.95 -16.44 -9.53
N LEU A 107 1.76 -15.46 -8.62
CA LEU A 107 0.48 -15.23 -7.96
C LEU A 107 -0.59 -14.80 -8.95
N ARG A 108 -0.27 -13.96 -9.95
CA ARG A 108 -1.20 -13.61 -11.04
C ARG A 108 -1.63 -14.81 -11.86
N ASN A 109 -0.68 -15.67 -12.25
CA ASN A 109 -0.96 -16.88 -13.02
C ASN A 109 -1.88 -17.85 -12.25
N LYS A 110 -1.75 -17.90 -10.92
CA LYS A 110 -2.61 -18.68 -10.03
C LYS A 110 -3.93 -17.98 -9.67
N ARG A 111 -4.16 -16.75 -10.17
CA ARG A 111 -5.30 -15.89 -9.82
C ARG A 111 -5.39 -15.54 -8.32
N LEU A 112 -4.25 -15.57 -7.64
CA LEU A 112 -4.10 -15.20 -6.23
C LEU A 112 -3.71 -13.73 -6.03
N LEU A 113 -3.21 -13.09 -7.09
CA LEU A 113 -3.03 -11.64 -7.18
C LEU A 113 -3.76 -11.15 -8.43
N TYR A 114 -4.72 -10.25 -8.30
CA TYR A 114 -5.49 -9.76 -9.43
C TYR A 114 -5.87 -8.29 -9.27
N SER A 115 -6.16 -7.64 -10.40
CA SER A 115 -6.58 -6.24 -10.42
C SER A 115 -8.08 -6.13 -10.62
N THR A 116 -8.70 -5.19 -9.93
CA THR A 116 -10.11 -4.82 -10.15
C THR A 116 -10.32 -3.34 -9.82
N ALA A 117 -11.48 -2.79 -10.15
CA ALA A 117 -11.85 -1.46 -9.71
C ALA A 117 -12.10 -1.44 -8.19
N ILE A 118 -11.81 -0.31 -7.55
CA ILE A 118 -12.18 -0.07 -6.15
C ILE A 118 -13.70 -0.07 -6.02
N SER A 119 -14.21 -0.83 -5.06
CA SER A 119 -15.62 -0.73 -4.63
C SER A 119 -15.73 0.28 -3.48
N GLY A 120 -16.66 1.24 -3.58
CA GLY A 120 -16.89 2.25 -2.55
C GLY A 120 -15.64 3.10 -2.24
N PRO A 121 -15.10 3.86 -3.21
CA PRO A 121 -13.92 4.68 -2.99
C PRO A 121 -14.14 5.77 -1.92
N PRO A 122 -13.10 6.20 -1.19
CA PRO A 122 -13.14 7.42 -0.39
C PRO A 122 -13.52 8.64 -1.24
N GLN A 123 -14.02 9.70 -0.59
CA GLN A 123 -14.32 10.95 -1.28
C GLN A 123 -13.08 11.47 -2.02
N GLY A 124 -13.25 11.84 -3.30
CA GLY A 124 -12.16 12.32 -4.15
C GLY A 124 -11.42 11.24 -4.93
N VAL A 125 -11.68 9.95 -4.67
CA VAL A 125 -11.14 8.83 -5.45
C VAL A 125 -12.18 8.40 -6.50
N ARG A 126 -11.74 8.16 -7.74
CA ARG A 126 -12.62 7.76 -8.85
C ARG A 126 -13.07 6.29 -8.69
N GLU A 127 -14.31 5.99 -9.09
CA GLU A 127 -14.90 4.64 -8.99
C GLU A 127 -14.15 3.57 -9.80
N PHE A 128 -13.48 3.96 -10.89
CA PHE A 128 -12.68 3.04 -11.73
C PHE A 128 -11.19 3.03 -11.39
N THR A 129 -10.80 3.61 -10.25
CA THR A 129 -9.41 3.55 -9.81
C THR A 129 -9.03 2.08 -9.59
N PRO A 130 -7.92 1.60 -10.19
CA PRO A 130 -7.50 0.22 -10.02
C PRO A 130 -6.98 -0.05 -8.61
N GLN A 131 -7.25 -1.24 -8.10
CA GLN A 131 -6.62 -1.85 -6.93
C GLN A 131 -6.06 -3.21 -7.31
N HIS A 132 -5.07 -3.69 -6.55
CA HIS A 132 -4.63 -5.08 -6.57
C HIS A 132 -5.10 -5.79 -5.30
N ILE A 133 -5.64 -6.98 -5.46
CA ILE A 133 -6.10 -7.82 -4.36
C ILE A 133 -5.23 -9.06 -4.30
N PHE A 134 -4.60 -9.26 -3.15
CA PHE A 134 -4.01 -10.54 -2.76
C PHE A 134 -5.11 -11.36 -2.09
N ASP A 135 -5.48 -12.47 -2.73
CA ASP A 135 -6.39 -13.45 -2.15
C ASP A 135 -5.84 -13.96 -0.80
N ARG A 136 -6.72 -14.43 0.09
CA ARG A 136 -6.32 -14.96 1.40
C ARG A 136 -5.26 -16.07 1.29
N ASN A 137 -5.29 -16.87 0.22
CA ASN A 137 -4.33 -17.94 -0.01
C ASN A 137 -2.97 -17.44 -0.55
N ALA A 138 -2.86 -16.15 -0.89
CA ALA A 138 -1.61 -15.50 -1.27
C ALA A 138 -0.82 -14.98 -0.05
N LEU A 139 -1.46 -14.86 1.12
CA LEU A 139 -0.87 -14.15 2.26
C LEU A 139 0.36 -14.85 2.81
N ASP A 140 0.40 -16.18 2.85
CA ASP A 140 1.60 -16.90 3.31
C ASP A 140 2.79 -16.66 2.36
N THR A 141 2.55 -16.64 1.05
CA THR A 141 3.58 -16.24 0.07
C THR A 141 4.03 -14.79 0.29
N LEU A 142 3.11 -13.89 0.63
CA LEU A 142 3.42 -12.50 0.91
C LEU A 142 4.23 -12.34 2.21
N LYS A 143 3.96 -13.13 3.25
CA LYS A 143 4.79 -13.18 4.47
C LYS A 143 6.20 -13.68 4.18
N GLN A 144 6.31 -14.73 3.35
CA GLN A 144 7.58 -15.39 3.09
C GLN A 144 8.50 -14.60 2.14
N HIS A 145 7.93 -13.83 1.22
CA HIS A 145 8.69 -13.18 0.14
C HIS A 145 8.51 -11.67 0.07
N GLY A 146 7.58 -11.10 0.85
CA GLY A 146 7.32 -9.67 0.86
C GLY A 146 8.23 -8.95 1.83
N PHE A 147 8.76 -7.81 1.38
CA PHE A 147 9.43 -6.85 2.24
C PHE A 147 8.48 -5.69 2.55
N PHE A 148 8.13 -5.54 3.83
CA PHE A 148 7.15 -4.55 4.32
C PHE A 148 7.87 -3.34 4.88
N PHE A 149 7.48 -2.14 4.45
CA PHE A 149 8.06 -0.90 4.94
C PHE A 149 7.03 0.22 4.97
N GLU A 150 7.24 1.20 5.85
CA GLU A 150 6.39 2.39 5.87
C GLU A 150 6.66 3.26 4.64
N TYR A 151 5.61 3.53 3.86
CA TYR A 151 5.68 4.47 2.76
C TYR A 151 5.46 5.89 3.28
N LYS A 152 6.49 6.73 3.14
CA LYS A 152 6.40 8.17 3.45
C LYS A 152 6.18 8.92 2.14
N PRO A 153 4.96 9.43 1.86
CA PRO A 153 4.68 10.21 0.65
C PRO A 153 5.59 11.44 0.54
#